data_AF-A0A9D5SCM1-F1
#
_entry.id   AF-A0A9D5SCM1-F1
#
_cell.length_a   1.000
_cell.length_b   1.000
_cell.length_c   1.000
_cell.angle_alpha   90.00
_cell.angle_beta   90.00
_cell.angle_gamma   90.00
#
_symmetry.space_group_name_H-M   'P 1'
#
loop_
_entity.id
_entity.type
_entity.pdbx_description
1 polymer ?
#
loop_
_entity_poly.entity_id
_entity_poly.type
_entity_poly.pdbx_seq_one_letter_code
_entity_poly.pdbx_strand_id
1 'polypeptide(L)'
;MGGVASTVAPAGALWGSLYGAGTGSVIGMVGSAMTGGDIKEGIIFGAAAGLVGGGFQGYCSAKSQGLNPWTGKTQGPEYNKYILSENGIYSTQKGLNEEKVSMYLEQMKNGTFDKSSQISVLEHNGAYYISDGHCRMTAAYRYYMGTGNDSYIFTLKNNAYIFNRCDPSEYGLKNTHLFK
;
A
#
# COMPACT_ATOMS: atom_id res chain seq x y z
N MET A 1 23.57 -16.82 -26.64
CA MET A 1 23.23 -15.40 -26.35
C MET A 1 21.73 -15.26 -26.35
N GLY A 2 21.16 -14.50 -25.41
CA GLY A 2 19.71 -14.26 -25.34
C GLY A 2 19.05 -14.80 -24.08
N GLY A 3 19.67 -14.61 -22.92
CA GLY A 3 18.91 -14.59 -21.68
C GLY A 3 17.99 -13.39 -21.76
N VAL A 4 16.74 -13.61 -22.17
CA VAL A 4 15.65 -12.67 -21.96
C VAL A 4 15.67 -12.36 -20.47
N ALA A 5 16.17 -11.16 -20.14
CA ALA A 5 15.86 -10.56 -18.86
C ALA A 5 14.36 -10.74 -18.69
N SER A 6 13.94 -11.34 -17.58
CA SER A 6 12.53 -11.51 -17.25
C SER A 6 11.87 -10.12 -17.24
N THR A 7 11.37 -9.68 -18.40
CA THR A 7 10.61 -8.44 -18.63
C THR A 7 9.18 -8.58 -18.10
N VAL A 8 8.96 -9.52 -17.18
CA VAL A 8 7.65 -9.76 -16.60
C VAL A 8 7.42 -8.62 -15.62
N ALA A 9 6.49 -7.73 -15.98
CA ALA A 9 6.02 -6.68 -15.08
C ALA A 9 5.74 -7.29 -13.70
N PRO A 10 6.14 -6.63 -12.60
CA PRO A 10 5.84 -7.11 -11.26
C PRO A 10 4.32 -7.36 -11.15
N ALA A 11 3.94 -8.46 -10.50
CA ALA A 11 2.54 -8.82 -10.35
C ALA A 11 1.76 -7.68 -9.67
N GLY A 12 0.56 -7.42 -10.17
CA GLY A 12 -0.32 -6.35 -9.70
C GLY A 12 -0.33 -5.16 -10.64
N ALA A 13 -1.52 -4.68 -10.99
CA ALA A 13 -1.70 -3.55 -11.89
C ALA A 13 -0.95 -2.29 -11.42
N LEU A 14 -0.92 -1.99 -10.13
CA LEU A 14 -0.22 -0.83 -9.58
C LEU A 14 1.29 -0.90 -9.85
N TRP A 15 1.92 -2.00 -9.48
CA TRP A 15 3.36 -2.19 -9.66
C TRP A 15 3.73 -2.32 -11.13
N GLY A 16 2.90 -3.03 -11.90
CA GLY A 16 3.05 -3.15 -13.34
C GLY A 16 2.97 -1.79 -14.03
N SER A 17 2.03 -0.94 -13.65
CA SER A 17 1.90 0.42 -14.20
C SER A 17 3.11 1.30 -13.88
N LEU A 18 3.60 1.27 -12.64
CA LEU A 18 4.77 2.07 -12.25
C LEU A 18 6.04 1.61 -12.98
N TYR A 19 6.27 0.30 -13.02
CA TYR A 19 7.39 -0.31 -13.75
C TYR A 19 7.31 -0.03 -15.25
N GLY A 20 6.11 -0.15 -15.82
CA GLY A 20 5.84 0.14 -17.21
C GLY A 20 6.09 1.61 -17.55
N ALA A 21 5.68 2.55 -16.71
CA ALA A 21 5.96 3.97 -16.92
C ALA A 21 7.46 4.29 -16.92
N GLY A 22 8.23 3.68 -16.00
CA GLY A 22 9.68 3.84 -15.93
C GLY A 22 10.41 3.26 -17.15
N THR A 23 10.04 2.05 -17.59
CA THR A 23 10.64 1.45 -18.78
C THR A 23 10.19 2.14 -20.07
N GLY A 24 8.91 2.50 -20.15
CA GLY A 24 8.32 3.20 -21.29
C GLY A 24 8.91 4.59 -21.50
N SER A 25 9.19 5.35 -20.44
CA SER A 25 9.85 6.66 -20.56
C SER A 25 11.25 6.57 -21.15
N VAL A 26 12.03 5.54 -20.79
CA VAL A 26 13.35 5.29 -21.38
C VAL A 26 13.24 4.89 -22.85
N ILE A 27 12.31 3.99 -23.18
CA ILE A 27 12.06 3.57 -24.57
C ILE A 27 11.62 4.76 -25.42
N GLY A 28 10.71 5.59 -24.91
CA GLY A 28 10.23 6.79 -25.59
C GLY A 28 11.30 7.86 -25.78
N MET A 29 12.18 8.04 -24.78
CA MET A 29 13.35 8.91 -24.89
C MET A 29 14.28 8.48 -26.03
N VAL A 30 14.67 7.20 -26.03
CA VAL A 30 15.57 6.63 -27.05
C VAL A 30 14.90 6.69 -28.43
N GLY A 31 13.61 6.34 -28.50
CA GLY A 31 12.83 6.40 -29.74
C GLY A 31 12.81 7.80 -30.34
N SER A 32 12.50 8.83 -29.56
CA SER A 32 12.52 10.22 -30.03
C SER A 32 13.92 10.69 -30.42
N ALA A 33 14.96 10.31 -29.67
CA ALA A 33 16.34 10.66 -30.00
C ALA A 33 16.80 10.04 -31.34
N MET A 34 16.34 8.82 -31.66
CA MET A 34 16.68 8.14 -32.90
C MET A 34 15.90 8.66 -34.11
N THR A 35 14.66 9.11 -33.92
CA THR A 35 13.79 9.59 -35.01
C THR A 35 13.86 11.09 -35.24
N GLY A 36 14.64 11.82 -34.42
CA GLY A 36 14.72 13.28 -34.48
C GLY A 36 13.50 14.00 -33.90
N GLY A 37 12.66 13.29 -33.13
CA GLY A 37 11.51 13.86 -32.43
C GLY A 37 11.89 14.56 -31.13
N ASP A 38 10.93 15.29 -30.53
CA ASP A 38 11.14 15.91 -29.23
C ASP A 38 11.30 14.83 -28.15
N ILE A 39 12.43 14.88 -27.44
CA ILE A 39 12.80 13.93 -26.39
C ILE A 39 11.83 14.01 -25.21
N LYS A 40 11.36 15.21 -24.85
CA LYS A 40 10.42 15.40 -23.73
C LYS A 40 9.07 14.79 -24.05
N GLU A 41 8.58 14.98 -25.27
CA GLU A 41 7.33 14.35 -25.72
C GLU A 41 7.49 12.83 -25.77
N GLY A 42 8.62 12.33 -26.27
CA GLY A 42 8.96 10.90 -26.26
C GLY A 42 8.92 10.28 -24.88
N ILE A 43 9.52 10.93 -23.89
CA ILE A 43 9.49 10.50 -22.48
C ILE A 43 8.07 10.44 -21.95
N ILE A 44 7.26 11.48 -22.20
CA ILE A 44 5.88 11.57 -21.69
C ILE A 44 4.99 10.50 -22.33
N PHE A 45 5.02 10.38 -23.65
CA PHE A 45 4.24 9.36 -24.37
C PHE A 45 4.70 7.96 -23.99
N GLY A 46 6.00 7.74 -23.90
CA GLY A 46 6.58 6.49 -23.45
C GLY A 46 6.14 6.12 -22.03
N ALA A 47 6.16 7.08 -21.10
CA ALA A 47 5.66 6.88 -19.74
C ALA A 47 4.18 6.52 -19.73
N ALA A 48 3.34 7.24 -20.49
CA ALA A 48 1.90 7.00 -20.53
C ALA A 48 1.55 5.63 -21.13
N ALA A 49 2.16 5.30 -22.28
CA ALA A 49 1.97 3.99 -22.93
C ALA A 49 2.48 2.85 -22.03
N GLY A 50 3.64 3.06 -21.40
CA GLY A 50 4.21 2.14 -20.44
C GLY A 50 3.32 1.92 -19.21
N LEU A 51 2.71 2.98 -18.68
CA LEU A 51 1.80 2.90 -17.53
C LEU A 51 0.61 1.99 -17.82
N VAL A 52 -0.02 2.18 -18.99
CA VAL A 52 -1.17 1.37 -19.41
C VAL A 52 -0.75 -0.06 -19.71
N GLY A 53 0.29 -0.25 -20.53
CA GLY A 53 0.76 -1.58 -20.95
C GLY A 53 1.27 -2.41 -19.78
N GLY A 54 2.09 -1.81 -18.91
CA GLY A 54 2.62 -2.43 -17.71
C GLY A 54 1.53 -2.76 -16.69
N GLY A 55 0.53 -1.88 -16.53
CA GLY A 55 -0.62 -2.14 -15.65
C GLY A 55 -1.43 -3.35 -16.08
N PHE A 56 -1.73 -3.45 -17.37
CA PHE A 56 -2.46 -4.58 -17.93
C PHE A 56 -1.67 -5.89 -17.80
N GLN A 57 -0.37 -5.87 -18.12
CA GLN A 57 0.49 -7.06 -17.97
C GLN A 57 0.62 -7.48 -16.50
N GLY A 58 0.82 -6.53 -15.57
CA GLY A 58 0.87 -6.79 -14.13
C GLY A 58 -0.44 -7.38 -13.60
N TYR A 59 -1.59 -6.90 -14.09
CA TYR A 59 -2.91 -7.44 -13.74
C TYR A 59 -3.09 -8.89 -14.22
N CYS A 60 -2.78 -9.17 -15.49
CA CYS A 60 -2.85 -10.52 -16.06
C CYS A 60 -1.89 -11.49 -15.34
N SER A 61 -0.67 -11.05 -15.05
CA SER A 61 0.35 -11.81 -14.33
C SER A 61 -0.07 -12.14 -12.90
N ALA A 62 -0.67 -11.19 -12.18
CA ALA A 62 -1.21 -11.45 -10.85
C ALA A 62 -2.37 -12.46 -10.90
N LYS A 63 -3.29 -12.32 -11.85
CA LYS A 63 -4.44 -13.22 -11.99
C LYS A 63 -4.01 -14.66 -12.33
N SER A 64 -2.98 -14.83 -13.18
CA SER A 64 -2.47 -16.17 -13.53
C SER A 64 -1.75 -16.86 -12.36
N GLN A 65 -1.19 -16.08 -11.43
CA GLN A 65 -0.50 -16.59 -10.24
C GLN A 65 -1.43 -16.76 -9.03
N GLY A 66 -2.74 -16.49 -9.17
CA GLY A 66 -3.69 -16.51 -8.04
C GLY A 66 -3.45 -15.39 -7.01
N LEU A 67 -2.75 -14.33 -7.42
CA LEU A 67 -2.46 -13.15 -6.61
C LEU A 67 -3.54 -12.08 -6.85
N ASN A 68 -3.59 -11.11 -5.95
CA ASN A 68 -4.46 -9.96 -6.06
C ASN A 68 -4.14 -9.18 -7.35
N PRO A 69 -5.11 -9.02 -8.28
CA PRO A 69 -4.83 -8.40 -9.58
C PRO A 69 -4.36 -6.94 -9.51
N TRP A 70 -4.68 -6.21 -8.44
CA TRP A 70 -4.28 -4.82 -8.26
C TRP A 70 -2.93 -4.69 -7.59
N THR A 71 -2.69 -5.46 -6.53
CA THR A 71 -1.52 -5.28 -5.65
C THR A 71 -0.44 -6.35 -5.82
N GLY A 72 -0.73 -7.45 -6.50
CA GLY A 72 0.20 -8.58 -6.69
C GLY A 72 0.41 -9.45 -5.45
N LYS A 73 -0.39 -9.27 -4.40
CA LYS A 73 -0.22 -9.99 -3.12
C LYS A 73 -1.16 -11.21 -3.03
N THR A 74 -0.78 -12.24 -2.28
CA THR A 74 -1.62 -13.44 -2.04
C THR A 74 -2.95 -13.05 -1.38
N GLN A 75 -4.07 -13.57 -1.90
CA GLN A 75 -5.42 -13.37 -1.32
C GLN A 75 -5.86 -14.51 -0.37
N GLY A 76 -4.93 -15.39 0.04
CA GLY A 76 -5.25 -16.60 0.81
C GLY A 76 -5.69 -16.35 2.26
N PRO A 77 -6.26 -17.36 2.94
CA PRO A 77 -6.79 -17.26 4.31
C PRO A 77 -5.72 -17.06 5.41
N GLU A 78 -4.43 -17.20 5.08
CA GLU A 78 -3.30 -16.71 5.88
C GLU A 78 -2.99 -15.23 5.63
N TYR A 79 -3.96 -14.48 5.10
CA TYR A 79 -4.05 -13.04 5.34
C TYR A 79 -4.10 -12.86 6.85
N ASN A 80 -2.99 -12.43 7.45
CA ASN A 80 -2.87 -12.34 8.88
C ASN A 80 -4.13 -11.64 9.43
N LYS A 81 -4.92 -12.39 10.19
CA LYS A 81 -6.19 -11.95 10.81
C LYS A 81 -5.98 -10.76 11.75
N TYR A 82 -4.76 -10.27 11.84
CA TYR A 82 -4.27 -9.13 12.60
C TYR A 82 -3.40 -8.30 11.66
N ILE A 83 -3.72 -7.03 11.56
CA ILE A 83 -3.21 -6.16 10.51
C ILE A 83 -1.73 -5.83 10.63
N LEU A 84 -1.08 -5.90 9.44
CA LEU A 84 0.01 -5.12 8.84
C LEU A 84 1.39 -5.04 9.50
N SER A 85 2.06 -6.18 9.71
CA SER A 85 3.53 -6.15 9.83
C SER A 85 4.23 -5.49 8.61
N GLU A 86 3.61 -5.53 7.42
CA GLU A 86 4.25 -5.10 6.16
C GLU A 86 4.30 -3.57 5.92
N ASN A 87 3.50 -2.78 6.63
CA ASN A 87 3.47 -1.30 6.49
C ASN A 87 3.87 -0.58 7.79
N GLY A 88 4.48 -1.31 8.73
CA GLY A 88 4.79 -0.80 10.07
C GLY A 88 3.53 -0.50 10.89
N ILE A 89 2.41 -1.20 10.67
CA ILE A 89 1.15 -1.00 11.41
C ILE A 89 0.71 -2.32 12.05
N TYR A 90 0.93 -2.50 13.35
CA TYR A 90 0.69 -3.75 14.05
C TYR A 90 -0.63 -3.72 14.84
N SER A 91 -1.42 -4.78 14.75
CA SER A 91 -2.59 -4.96 15.62
C SER A 91 -2.21 -5.46 17.01
N THR A 92 -2.76 -4.84 18.06
CA THR A 92 -2.64 -5.32 19.46
C THR A 92 -3.75 -6.29 19.90
N GLN A 93 -4.82 -6.46 19.11
CA GLN A 93 -5.94 -7.34 19.44
C GLN A 93 -5.81 -8.71 18.77
N LYS A 94 -6.16 -9.78 19.51
CA LYS A 94 -6.24 -11.18 19.04
C LYS A 94 -7.59 -11.55 18.41
N GLY A 95 -8.52 -10.62 18.24
CA GLY A 95 -9.82 -10.89 17.61
C GLY A 95 -10.35 -9.68 16.88
N LEU A 96 -11.08 -9.93 15.78
CA LEU A 96 -11.77 -8.91 15.00
C LEU A 96 -13.23 -9.32 14.85
N ASN A 97 -14.13 -8.35 14.95
CA ASN A 97 -15.53 -8.54 14.59
C ASN A 97 -15.67 -8.36 13.07
N GLU A 98 -15.83 -9.47 12.35
CA GLU A 98 -15.92 -9.49 10.88
C GLU A 98 -17.15 -8.76 10.32
N GLU A 99 -18.25 -8.69 11.08
CA GLU A 99 -19.45 -7.94 10.69
C GLU A 99 -19.17 -6.43 10.69
N LYS A 100 -18.50 -5.92 11.73
CA LYS A 100 -18.06 -4.51 11.78
C LYS A 100 -17.06 -4.19 10.67
N VAL A 101 -16.14 -5.10 10.37
CA VAL A 101 -15.19 -4.93 9.27
C VAL A 101 -15.93 -4.85 7.94
N SER A 102 -16.90 -5.74 7.71
CA SER A 102 -17.69 -5.78 6.48
C SER A 102 -18.53 -4.51 6.31
N MET A 103 -19.18 -4.06 7.38
CA MET A 103 -19.93 -2.79 7.40
C MET A 103 -19.04 -1.59 7.03
N TYR A 104 -17.86 -1.45 7.65
CA TYR A 104 -16.94 -0.36 7.31
C TYR A 104 -16.40 -0.47 5.88
N LEU A 105 -16.15 -1.69 5.38
CA LEU A 105 -15.71 -1.91 4.01
C LEU A 105 -16.78 -1.50 3.00
N GLU A 106 -18.05 -1.81 3.27
CA GLU A 106 -19.18 -1.35 2.45
C GLU A 106 -19.32 0.17 2.47
N GLN A 107 -19.19 0.80 3.63
CA GLN A 107 -19.18 2.27 3.73
C GLN A 107 -18.04 2.88 2.91
N MET A 108 -16.85 2.28 2.90
CA MET A 108 -15.72 2.76 2.09
C MET A 108 -15.96 2.59 0.59
N LYS A 109 -16.57 1.47 0.18
CA LYS A 109 -16.99 1.21 -1.21
C LYS A 109 -18.06 2.20 -1.68
N ASN A 110 -19.01 2.53 -0.81
CA ASN A 110 -20.12 3.44 -1.11
C ASN A 110 -19.78 4.92 -0.86
N GLY A 111 -18.58 5.22 -0.38
CA GLY A 111 -18.12 6.58 -0.08
C GLY A 111 -18.78 7.23 1.14
N THR A 112 -19.51 6.47 1.96
CA THR A 112 -20.22 6.94 3.16
C THR A 112 -19.42 6.73 4.45
N PHE A 113 -18.22 6.15 4.36
CA PHE A 113 -17.36 5.96 5.52
C PHE A 113 -16.95 7.30 6.12
N ASP A 114 -17.19 7.43 7.43
CA ASP A 114 -16.80 8.62 8.17
C ASP A 114 -15.27 8.69 8.29
N LYS A 115 -14.69 9.64 7.56
CA LYS A 115 -13.24 9.91 7.54
C LYS A 115 -12.74 10.59 8.82
N SER A 116 -13.64 11.10 9.66
CA SER A 116 -13.31 11.62 10.99
C SER A 116 -13.16 10.51 12.04
N SER A 117 -13.57 9.28 11.72
CA SER A 117 -13.44 8.14 12.62
C SER A 117 -11.97 7.88 12.94
N GLN A 118 -11.59 8.17 14.18
CA GLN A 118 -10.22 8.03 14.65
C GLN A 118 -9.87 6.56 14.93
N ILE A 119 -8.60 6.24 14.69
CA ILE A 119 -7.94 5.07 15.27
C ILE A 119 -7.05 5.56 16.41
N SER A 120 -6.71 4.67 17.32
CA SER A 120 -5.70 4.98 18.33
C SER A 120 -4.50 4.08 18.18
N VAL A 121 -3.31 4.66 18.28
CA VAL A 121 -2.04 4.00 18.01
C VAL A 121 -1.00 4.32 19.08
N LEU A 122 -0.10 3.38 19.32
CA LEU A 122 1.14 3.57 20.05
C LEU A 122 2.28 3.54 19.04
N GLU A 123 3.07 4.62 18.94
CA GLU A 123 4.21 4.68 18.03
C GLU A 123 5.49 4.25 18.76
N HIS A 124 6.24 3.32 18.18
CA HIS A 124 7.54 2.89 18.70
C HIS A 124 8.48 2.52 17.54
N ASN A 125 9.65 3.16 17.45
CA ASN A 125 10.66 2.95 16.38
C ASN A 125 10.08 3.06 14.95
N GLY A 126 9.17 4.01 14.71
CA GLY A 126 8.52 4.21 13.41
C GLY A 126 7.43 3.17 13.07
N ALA A 127 7.15 2.25 13.97
CA ALA A 127 6.02 1.32 13.89
C ALA A 127 4.82 1.83 14.69
N TYR A 128 3.62 1.63 14.17
CA TYR A 128 2.34 2.02 14.74
C TYR A 128 1.60 0.79 15.27
N TYR A 129 1.42 0.70 16.58
CA TYR A 129 0.68 -0.39 17.22
C TYR A 129 -0.74 0.07 17.50
N ILE A 130 -1.71 -0.42 16.75
CA ILE A 130 -3.12 -0.05 16.88
C ILE A 130 -3.63 -0.53 18.23
N SER A 131 -4.04 0.40 19.09
CA SER A 131 -4.69 0.13 20.39
C SER A 131 -6.21 0.15 20.28
N ASP A 132 -6.78 0.94 19.37
CA ASP A 132 -8.22 0.96 19.06
C ASP A 132 -8.45 1.30 17.58
N GLY A 133 -9.58 0.86 17.03
CA GLY A 133 -9.95 1.09 15.63
C GLY A 133 -9.48 -0.01 14.66
N HIS A 134 -9.15 -1.21 15.15
CA HIS A 134 -8.69 -2.34 14.35
C HIS A 134 -9.64 -2.64 13.19
N CYS A 135 -10.95 -2.70 13.44
CA CYS A 135 -11.95 -3.00 12.40
C CYS A 135 -11.94 -1.98 11.25
N ARG A 136 -11.69 -0.69 11.54
CA ARG A 136 -11.63 0.37 10.53
C ARG A 136 -10.37 0.24 9.68
N MET A 137 -9.23 0.02 10.32
CA MET A 137 -7.98 -0.23 9.58
C MET A 137 -8.07 -1.50 8.74
N THR A 138 -8.78 -2.54 9.23
CA THR A 138 -9.05 -3.76 8.44
C THR A 138 -9.89 -3.53 7.24
N ALA A 139 -10.97 -2.79 7.39
CA ALA A 139 -11.79 -2.40 6.26
C ALA A 139 -10.99 -1.59 5.23
N ALA A 140 -10.20 -0.60 5.69
CA ALA A 140 -9.36 0.23 4.83
C ALA A 140 -8.33 -0.60 4.06
N TYR A 141 -7.71 -1.59 4.72
CA TYR A 141 -6.76 -2.48 4.08
C TYR A 141 -7.43 -3.43 3.07
N ARG A 142 -8.59 -4.01 3.40
CA ARG A 142 -9.37 -4.81 2.45
C ARG A 142 -9.82 -3.98 1.25
N TYR A 143 -10.17 -2.71 1.45
CA TYR A 143 -10.50 -1.77 0.39
C TYR A 143 -9.30 -1.51 -0.52
N TYR A 144 -8.13 -1.19 0.04
CA TYR A 144 -6.87 -1.04 -0.69
C TYR A 144 -6.54 -2.29 -1.51
N MET A 145 -6.71 -3.48 -0.94
CA MET A 145 -6.48 -4.72 -1.67
C MET A 145 -7.48 -4.91 -2.82
N GLY A 146 -8.75 -4.55 -2.61
CA GLY A 146 -9.77 -4.68 -3.66
C GLY A 146 -9.63 -3.68 -4.80
N THR A 147 -9.00 -2.53 -4.57
CA THR A 147 -9.07 -1.36 -5.47
C THR A 147 -7.72 -0.73 -5.82
N GLY A 148 -6.67 -1.05 -5.07
CA GLY A 148 -5.40 -0.34 -5.09
C GLY A 148 -5.39 1.03 -4.38
N ASN A 149 -6.53 1.49 -3.86
CA ASN A 149 -6.65 2.83 -3.26
C ASN A 149 -6.41 2.81 -1.74
N ASP A 150 -5.33 3.45 -1.30
CA ASP A 150 -4.86 3.51 0.09
C ASP A 150 -5.35 4.75 0.87
N SER A 151 -6.20 5.60 0.27
CA SER A 151 -6.64 6.88 0.86
C SER A 151 -7.25 6.74 2.26
N TYR A 152 -8.01 5.68 2.52
CA TYR A 152 -8.58 5.42 3.85
C TYR A 152 -7.50 5.02 4.86
N ILE A 153 -6.50 4.24 4.46
CA ILE A 153 -5.36 3.90 5.33
C ILE A 153 -4.59 5.17 5.70
N PHE A 154 -4.28 6.00 4.69
CA PHE A 154 -3.60 7.27 4.88
C PHE A 154 -4.38 8.22 5.81
N THR A 155 -5.69 8.37 5.56
CA THR A 155 -6.57 9.23 6.37
C THR A 155 -6.64 8.75 7.81
N LEU A 156 -6.85 7.45 8.03
CA LEU A 156 -6.91 6.87 9.38
C LEU A 156 -5.57 7.04 10.11
N LYS A 157 -4.44 6.88 9.41
CA LYS A 157 -3.11 7.06 10.00
C LYS A 157 -2.84 8.53 10.38
N ASN A 158 -3.21 9.48 9.53
CA ASN A 158 -2.99 10.91 9.79
C ASN A 158 -3.93 11.48 10.86
N ASN A 159 -5.13 10.91 10.99
CA ASN A 159 -6.11 11.29 12.01
C ASN A 159 -5.98 10.42 13.28
N ALA A 160 -4.93 9.59 13.38
CA ALA A 160 -4.75 8.69 14.50
C ALA A 160 -4.47 9.47 15.79
N TYR A 161 -5.14 9.07 16.86
CA TYR A 161 -4.76 9.51 18.20
C TYR A 161 -3.53 8.72 18.66
N ILE A 162 -2.40 9.40 18.83
CA ILE A 162 -1.15 8.78 19.26
C ILE A 162 -1.09 8.84 20.80
N PHE A 163 -1.28 7.69 21.45
CA PHE A 163 -1.35 7.61 22.92
C PHE A 163 -0.03 7.95 23.61
N ASN A 164 1.10 7.84 22.92
CA ASN A 164 2.43 8.12 23.48
C ASN A 164 3.39 8.62 22.38
N ARG A 165 3.72 9.92 22.38
CA ARG A 165 5.14 10.29 22.31
C ARG A 165 5.67 9.91 23.69
N CYS A 166 6.13 8.67 23.88
CA CYS A 166 6.84 8.35 25.12
C CYS A 166 8.23 8.99 25.00
N ASP A 167 8.34 10.29 25.25
CA ASP A 167 9.58 10.84 25.76
C ASP A 167 9.59 10.51 27.27
N PRO A 168 10.45 9.60 27.75
CA PRO A 168 10.50 9.22 29.15
C PRO A 168 10.66 10.43 30.11
N SER A 169 11.18 11.55 29.60
CA SER A 169 11.35 12.79 30.37
C SER A 169 10.03 13.49 30.74
N GLU A 170 8.95 13.30 29.98
CA GLU A 170 7.64 13.95 30.22
C GLU A 170 6.88 13.34 31.41
N TYR A 171 7.23 12.11 31.81
CA TYR A 171 6.62 11.39 32.94
C TYR A 171 7.47 11.45 34.21
N GLY A 172 8.49 12.31 34.27
CA GLY A 172 9.37 12.47 35.42
C GLY A 172 10.26 11.24 35.71
N LEU A 173 10.29 10.27 34.80
CA LEU A 173 11.17 9.12 34.87
C LEU A 173 12.58 9.57 34.47
N LYS A 174 13.43 9.81 35.46
CA LYS A 174 14.87 9.92 35.20
C LYS A 174 15.33 8.60 34.59
N ASN A 175 16.13 8.68 33.52
CA ASN A 175 16.83 7.53 32.93
C ASN A 175 17.69 6.84 33.98
N THR A 176 17.10 5.94 34.76
CA THR A 176 17.80 5.12 35.73
C THR A 176 17.53 3.66 35.39
N HIS A 177 18.55 3.09 34.74
CA HIS A 177 18.87 1.66 34.62
C HIS A 177 18.15 0.86 33.52
N LEU A 178 18.58 1.07 32.26
CA LEU A 178 18.58 0.01 31.23
C LEU A 178 19.95 -0.05 30.55
N PHE A 179 21.01 -0.24 31.35
CA PHE A 179 22.25 -0.88 30.92
C PHE A 179 22.81 -1.67 32.10
N LYS A 180 22.57 -2.98 32.09
CA LYS A 180 23.53 -4.00 32.53
C LYS A 180 23.22 -5.30 31.81
#